data_AF-A0A954X176-F1
#
_entry.id   AF-A0A954X176-F1
#
_cell.length_a   1.000
_cell.length_b   1.000
_cell.length_c   1.000
_cell.angle_alpha   90.00
_cell.angle_beta   90.00
_cell.angle_gamma   90.00
#
_symmetry.space_group_name_H-M   'P 1'
#
loop_
_entity.id
_entity.type
_entity.pdbx_description
1 polymer ?
#
loop_
_entity_poly.entity_id
_entity_poly.type
_entity_poly.pdbx_seq_one_letter_code
_entity_poly.pdbx_strand_id
1 'polypeptide(L)'
;MSSLALGLLAGQCVAQEATIDATTMPARSPQESLNCIQVRPGFRVELVAAEPLVVDPIAIAWSPDAKLWVVEMGDYPLGEGKGTGRIRYLEDVDGDGKYDRSTVFLDGLEYPTGVLPWRQGVLVTCAPDIFYAEDTDGDGQADRRKVLFTGFAQDNPEHRVNGLVRGLDNW
;
A
#
# COMPACT_ATOMS: atom_id res chain seq x y z
N MET A 1 68.98 15.26 -17.16
CA MET A 1 68.06 14.10 -17.11
C MET A 1 66.67 14.67 -16.92
N SER A 2 65.83 14.51 -17.95
CA SER A 2 64.48 15.08 -18.02
C SER A 2 63.55 14.28 -17.10
N SER A 3 62.85 14.95 -16.18
CA SER A 3 61.86 14.29 -15.31
C SER A 3 60.47 14.46 -15.90
N LEU A 4 59.84 13.33 -16.22
CA LEU A 4 58.44 13.22 -16.65
C LEU A 4 57.49 13.62 -15.50
N ALA A 5 56.39 14.26 -15.87
CA ALA A 5 55.26 14.57 -15.01
C ALA A 5 54.31 13.36 -14.87
N LEU A 6 53.69 13.22 -13.70
CA LEU A 6 52.50 12.37 -13.52
C LEU A 6 51.44 13.22 -12.81
N GLY A 7 50.54 13.82 -13.58
CA GLY A 7 49.38 14.56 -13.07
C GLY A 7 48.23 13.59 -12.79
N LEU A 8 47.87 13.43 -11.53
CA LEU A 8 46.70 12.68 -11.12
C LEU A 8 45.45 13.57 -11.25
N LEU A 9 44.66 13.38 -12.31
CA LEU A 9 43.35 14.01 -12.44
C LEU A 9 42.34 13.20 -11.62
N ALA A 10 42.06 13.64 -10.40
CA ALA A 10 40.92 13.16 -9.64
C ALA A 10 39.64 13.73 -10.27
N GLY A 11 38.98 12.94 -11.12
CA GLY A 11 37.63 13.24 -11.59
C GLY A 11 36.65 13.07 -10.43
N GLN A 12 36.16 14.18 -9.88
CA GLN A 12 35.01 14.15 -8.97
C GLN A 12 33.77 13.77 -9.78
N CYS A 13 33.25 12.57 -9.54
CA CYS A 13 31.89 12.23 -9.93
C CYS A 13 30.95 13.04 -9.05
N VAL A 14 30.46 14.17 -9.55
CA VAL A 14 29.31 14.86 -8.96
C VAL A 14 28.10 14.04 -9.36
N ALA A 15 27.56 13.27 -8.41
CA ALA A 15 26.22 12.72 -8.56
C ALA A 15 25.26 13.92 -8.60
N GLN A 16 24.73 14.21 -9.79
CA GLN A 16 23.68 15.19 -9.94
C GLN A 16 22.40 14.55 -9.40
N GLU A 17 22.00 14.93 -8.18
CA GLU A 17 20.65 14.64 -7.69
C GLU A 17 19.67 15.28 -8.68
N ALA A 18 19.01 14.45 -9.47
CA ALA A 18 17.92 14.88 -10.31
C ALA A 18 16.79 15.33 -9.39
N THR A 19 16.64 16.64 -9.21
CA THR A 19 15.42 17.22 -8.64
C THR A 19 14.28 16.84 -9.58
N ILE A 20 13.46 15.87 -9.19
CA ILE A 20 12.24 15.51 -9.90
C ILE A 20 11.31 16.72 -9.77
N ASP A 21 11.25 17.55 -10.80
CA ASP A 21 10.31 18.66 -10.84
C ASP A 21 8.91 18.08 -11.12
N ALA A 22 8.14 17.89 -10.06
CA ALA A 22 6.77 17.38 -10.09
C ALA A 22 5.80 18.26 -10.91
N THR A 23 6.25 19.40 -11.45
CA THR A 23 5.46 20.29 -12.31
C THR A 23 5.39 19.87 -13.78
N THR A 24 6.08 18.82 -14.22
CA THR A 24 6.17 18.52 -15.67
C THR A 24 4.95 17.80 -16.26
N MET A 25 4.07 17.18 -15.46
CA MET A 25 2.77 16.67 -15.93
C MET A 25 1.74 16.71 -14.79
N PRO A 26 0.55 17.33 -15.00
CA PRO A 26 -0.52 17.29 -14.00
C PRO A 26 -0.99 15.85 -13.79
N ALA A 27 -1.44 15.54 -12.57
CA ALA A 27 -2.11 14.28 -12.27
C ALA A 27 -3.35 14.14 -13.17
N ARG A 28 -3.56 12.93 -13.70
CA ARG A 28 -4.75 12.59 -14.48
C ARG A 28 -5.93 12.33 -13.56
N SER A 29 -7.14 12.69 -13.99
CA SER A 29 -8.35 12.18 -13.35
C SER A 29 -8.44 10.65 -13.45
N PRO A 30 -9.22 9.98 -12.59
CA PRO A 30 -9.39 8.52 -12.66
C PRO A 30 -9.83 8.03 -14.05
N GLN A 31 -10.73 8.77 -14.72
CA GLN A 31 -11.20 8.43 -16.06
C GLN A 31 -10.12 8.60 -17.14
N GLU A 32 -9.32 9.65 -17.06
CA GLU A 32 -8.19 9.86 -17.98
C GLU A 32 -7.11 8.80 -17.78
N SER A 33 -6.85 8.40 -16.53
CA SER A 33 -5.94 7.30 -16.19
C SER A 33 -6.43 5.97 -16.76
N LEU A 34 -7.73 5.65 -16.62
CA LEU A 34 -8.34 4.45 -17.20
C LEU A 34 -8.15 4.41 -18.72
N ASN A 35 -8.33 5.54 -19.41
CA ASN A 35 -8.16 5.64 -20.86
C ASN A 35 -6.71 5.42 -21.33
N CYS A 36 -5.73 5.50 -20.43
CA CYS A 36 -4.32 5.23 -20.72
C CYS A 36 -3.96 3.74 -20.61
N ILE A 37 -4.79 2.91 -19.99
CA ILE A 37 -4.49 1.49 -19.76
C ILE A 37 -4.73 0.69 -21.05
N GLN A 38 -3.73 -0.09 -21.44
CA GLN A 38 -3.80 -0.99 -22.59
C GLN A 38 -3.86 -2.45 -22.11
N VAL A 39 -4.79 -3.21 -22.67
CA VAL A 39 -4.96 -4.64 -22.36
C VAL A 39 -4.99 -5.49 -23.62
N ARG A 40 -4.71 -6.79 -23.46
CA ARG A 40 -4.77 -7.76 -24.56
C ARG A 40 -6.23 -8.01 -24.99
N PRO A 41 -6.47 -8.47 -26.24
CA PRO A 41 -7.80 -8.87 -26.67
C PRO A 41 -8.45 -9.89 -25.72
N GLY A 42 -9.73 -9.71 -25.42
CA GLY A 42 -10.48 -10.54 -24.47
C GLY A 42 -10.51 -10.03 -23.03
N PHE A 43 -9.74 -8.99 -22.70
CA PHE A 43 -9.75 -8.33 -21.40
C PHE A 43 -10.42 -6.95 -21.48
N ARG A 44 -10.99 -6.52 -20.35
CA ARG A 44 -11.48 -5.15 -20.12
C ARG A 44 -10.98 -4.67 -18.76
N VAL A 45 -10.88 -3.36 -18.60
CA VAL A 45 -10.55 -2.71 -17.33
C VAL A 45 -11.72 -1.83 -16.94
N GLU A 46 -12.11 -1.91 -15.66
CA GLU A 46 -13.22 -1.16 -15.10
C GLU A 46 -12.70 -0.36 -13.90
N LEU A 47 -13.12 0.90 -13.81
CA LEU A 47 -12.84 1.73 -12.64
C LEU A 47 -13.87 1.41 -11.56
N VAL A 48 -13.45 0.74 -10.50
CA VAL A 48 -14.33 0.29 -9.40
C VAL A 48 -14.17 1.11 -8.10
N ALA A 49 -13.05 1.81 -7.94
CA ALA A 49 -12.79 2.73 -6.84
C ALA A 49 -11.71 3.74 -7.25
N ALA A 50 -11.80 4.95 -6.73
CA ALA A 50 -10.81 6.03 -6.89
C ALA A 50 -10.89 6.97 -5.68
N GLU A 51 -10.03 7.98 -5.62
CA GLU A 51 -10.11 9.03 -4.61
C GLU A 51 -11.51 9.71 -4.65
N PRO A 52 -12.12 10.02 -3.48
CA PRO A 52 -11.58 9.90 -2.12
C PRO A 52 -11.85 8.54 -1.45
N LEU A 53 -12.44 7.57 -2.17
CA LEU A 53 -12.80 6.28 -1.58
C LEU A 53 -11.56 5.51 -1.15
N VAL A 54 -10.47 5.60 -1.92
CA VAL A 54 -9.18 4.97 -1.66
C VAL A 54 -8.05 5.94 -2.06
N VAL A 55 -6.96 5.96 -1.29
CA VAL A 55 -5.78 6.79 -1.55
C VAL A 55 -4.52 5.95 -1.30
N ASP A 56 -3.55 5.98 -2.21
CA ASP A 56 -2.29 5.22 -2.12
C ASP A 56 -2.44 3.73 -1.75
N PRO A 57 -3.28 2.96 -2.48
CA PRO A 57 -3.47 1.54 -2.20
C PRO A 57 -2.24 0.71 -2.58
N ILE A 58 -1.80 -0.18 -1.68
CA ILE A 58 -0.64 -1.05 -1.92
C ILE A 58 -0.95 -2.56 -1.82
N ALA A 59 -2.05 -2.92 -1.15
CA ALA A 59 -2.50 -4.31 -1.05
C ALA A 59 -4.03 -4.33 -0.88
N ILE A 60 -4.67 -5.36 -1.42
CA ILE A 60 -6.11 -5.55 -1.34
C ILE A 60 -6.49 -7.00 -1.06
N ALA A 61 -7.65 -7.21 -0.45
CA ALA A 61 -8.27 -8.52 -0.31
C ALA A 61 -9.80 -8.42 -0.20
N TRP A 62 -10.51 -9.35 -0.85
CA TRP A 62 -11.95 -9.47 -0.68
C TRP A 62 -12.30 -10.37 0.51
N SER A 63 -13.29 -9.95 1.28
CA SER A 63 -13.90 -10.79 2.31
C SER A 63 -15.20 -11.44 1.83
N PRO A 64 -15.67 -12.53 2.49
CA PRO A 64 -16.89 -13.23 2.09
C PRO A 64 -18.19 -12.41 2.14
N ASP A 65 -18.18 -11.28 2.85
CA ASP A 65 -19.27 -10.30 2.92
C ASP A 65 -19.15 -9.20 1.86
N ALA A 66 -18.39 -9.46 0.78
CA ALA A 66 -18.19 -8.60 -0.38
C ALA A 66 -17.47 -7.27 -0.13
N LYS A 67 -16.94 -7.04 1.08
CA LYS A 67 -16.08 -5.88 1.34
C LYS A 67 -14.73 -6.05 0.64
N LEU A 68 -14.23 -4.95 0.06
CA LEU A 68 -12.85 -4.87 -0.44
C LEU A 68 -11.98 -4.18 0.61
N TRP A 69 -11.13 -4.96 1.26
CA TRP A 69 -10.15 -4.46 2.21
C TRP A 69 -8.95 -3.90 1.48
N VAL A 70 -8.48 -2.73 1.91
CA VAL A 70 -7.34 -2.04 1.28
C VAL A 70 -6.36 -1.60 2.35
N VAL A 71 -5.08 -1.83 2.07
CA VAL A 71 -3.96 -1.20 2.77
C VAL A 71 -3.58 0.06 2.02
N GLU A 72 -3.62 1.19 2.71
CA GLU A 72 -3.18 2.48 2.20
C GLU A 72 -1.86 2.88 2.87
N MET A 73 -0.92 3.40 2.08
CA MET A 73 0.39 3.86 2.56
C MET A 73 0.61 5.33 2.18
N GLY A 74 -0.14 6.20 2.87
CA GLY A 74 -0.30 7.61 2.48
C GLY A 74 0.92 8.51 2.68
N ASP A 75 2.01 8.01 3.27
CA ASP A 75 3.24 8.77 3.47
C ASP A 75 4.45 8.20 2.73
N TYR A 76 4.32 7.10 1.98
CA TYR A 76 5.44 6.60 1.18
C TYR A 76 5.74 7.48 -0.06
N PRO A 77 7.01 7.69 -0.45
CA PRO A 77 8.25 7.27 0.21
C PRO A 77 8.82 8.31 1.20
N LEU A 78 8.18 9.48 1.34
CA LEU A 78 8.76 10.65 2.01
C LEU A 78 8.36 10.80 3.49
N GLY A 79 7.59 9.84 4.01
CA GLY A 79 6.75 9.98 5.20
C GLY A 79 7.46 9.98 6.53
N GLU A 80 8.75 9.65 6.54
CA GLU A 80 9.56 9.48 7.76
C GLU A 80 8.93 8.52 8.78
N GLY A 81 7.96 7.67 8.38
CA GLY A 81 7.29 6.72 9.27
C GLY A 81 6.34 7.36 10.29
N LYS A 82 5.66 8.45 9.92
CA LYS A 82 4.73 9.18 10.81
C LYS A 82 3.43 8.44 11.11
N GLY A 83 3.25 7.23 10.58
CA GLY A 83 2.11 6.37 10.90
C GLY A 83 0.82 6.79 10.17
N THR A 84 0.91 7.27 8.93
CA THR A 84 -0.30 7.65 8.16
C THR A 84 -0.95 6.46 7.44
N GLY A 85 -0.31 5.29 7.52
CA GLY A 85 -0.81 4.05 6.97
C GLY A 85 -2.09 3.63 7.65
N ARG A 86 -2.99 3.02 6.87
CA ARG A 86 -4.30 2.59 7.35
C ARG A 86 -4.81 1.38 6.62
N ILE A 87 -5.72 0.68 7.29
CA ILE A 87 -6.56 -0.37 6.74
C ILE A 87 -7.95 0.23 6.58
N ARG A 88 -8.51 0.06 5.39
CA ARG A 88 -9.89 0.42 5.10
C ARG A 88 -10.66 -0.78 4.59
N TYR A 89 -11.98 -0.67 4.60
CA TYR A 89 -12.80 -1.47 3.72
C TYR A 89 -13.73 -0.59 2.86
N LEU A 90 -14.03 -1.10 1.68
CA LEU A 90 -14.92 -0.51 0.69
C LEU A 90 -16.16 -1.37 0.56
N GLU A 91 -17.31 -0.72 0.38
CA GLU A 91 -18.62 -1.37 0.20
C GLU A 91 -19.32 -0.84 -1.05
N ASP A 92 -19.78 -1.76 -1.88
CA ASP A 92 -20.74 -1.54 -2.95
C ASP A 92 -22.14 -1.67 -2.33
N VAL A 93 -22.88 -0.57 -2.25
CA VAL A 93 -24.18 -0.53 -1.55
C VAL A 93 -25.36 -0.74 -2.47
N ASP A 94 -25.18 -0.59 -3.78
CA ASP A 94 -26.25 -0.71 -4.78
C ASP A 94 -26.13 -1.95 -5.69
N GLY A 95 -25.00 -2.67 -5.59
CA GLY A 95 -24.73 -3.92 -6.29
C GLY A 95 -24.33 -3.73 -7.75
N ASP A 96 -23.88 -2.54 -8.15
CA ASP A 96 -23.47 -2.26 -9.54
C ASP A 96 -22.02 -2.68 -9.87
N GLY A 97 -21.28 -3.16 -8.86
CA GLY A 97 -19.89 -3.59 -8.96
C GLY A 97 -18.86 -2.47 -8.78
N LYS A 98 -19.29 -1.24 -8.48
CA LYS A 98 -18.45 -0.12 -8.05
C LYS A 98 -18.65 0.11 -6.56
N TYR A 99 -17.58 0.47 -5.87
CA TYR A 99 -17.67 0.76 -4.44
C TYR A 99 -18.16 2.19 -4.22
N ASP A 100 -19.03 2.38 -3.23
CA ASP A 100 -19.69 3.65 -2.91
C ASP A 100 -19.29 4.19 -1.54
N ARG A 101 -19.08 3.28 -0.59
CA ARG A 101 -18.80 3.62 0.79
C ARG A 101 -17.41 3.17 1.19
N SER A 102 -16.84 3.96 2.08
CA SER A 102 -15.44 3.93 2.39
C SER A 102 -15.28 4.14 3.91
N THR A 103 -14.86 3.10 4.64
CA THR A 103 -14.64 3.15 6.10
C THR A 103 -13.19 2.88 6.45
N VAL A 104 -12.59 3.76 7.26
CA VAL A 104 -11.29 3.51 7.90
C VAL A 104 -11.49 2.58 9.07
N PHE A 105 -10.93 1.38 8.97
CA PHE A 105 -11.07 0.34 9.99
C PHE A 105 -9.96 0.44 11.06
N LEU A 106 -8.73 0.76 10.64
CA LEU A 106 -7.59 0.91 11.52
C LEU A 106 -6.63 1.93 10.91
N ASP A 107 -6.14 2.88 11.68
CA ASP A 107 -5.17 3.91 11.25
C ASP A 107 -3.94 3.93 12.18
N GLY A 108 -3.07 4.92 11.99
CA GLY A 108 -1.88 5.08 12.82
C GLY A 108 -0.81 4.03 12.54
N LEU A 109 -0.85 3.35 11.38
CA LEU A 109 0.05 2.25 11.07
C LEU A 109 1.34 2.74 10.39
N GLU A 110 2.46 2.26 10.89
CA GLU A 110 3.77 2.54 10.32
C GLU A 110 4.11 1.49 9.24
N TYR A 111 4.01 1.89 7.97
CA TYR A 111 4.27 1.03 6.80
C TYR A 111 3.54 -0.33 6.88
N PRO A 112 2.20 -0.34 6.94
CA PRO A 112 1.45 -1.58 6.73
C PRO A 112 1.71 -2.05 5.29
N THR A 113 1.70 -3.37 5.05
CA THR A 113 2.10 -3.95 3.76
C THR A 113 1.13 -5.00 3.22
N GLY A 114 0.15 -5.42 4.01
CA GLY A 114 -0.75 -6.50 3.64
C GLY A 114 -1.93 -6.62 4.58
N VAL A 115 -3.04 -7.08 4.03
CA VAL A 115 -4.29 -7.33 4.73
C VAL A 115 -4.88 -8.66 4.24
N LEU A 116 -5.40 -9.47 5.16
CA LEU A 116 -6.09 -10.71 4.85
C LEU A 116 -7.31 -10.87 5.76
N PRO A 117 -8.54 -10.84 5.22
CA PRO A 117 -9.74 -11.16 5.99
C PRO A 117 -9.64 -12.52 6.66
N TRP A 118 -9.85 -12.54 7.97
CA TRP A 118 -9.71 -13.72 8.81
C TRP A 118 -10.70 -13.68 9.96
N ARG A 119 -11.53 -14.71 10.08
CA ARG A 119 -12.56 -14.82 11.14
C ARG A 119 -13.48 -13.59 11.16
N GLN A 120 -13.48 -12.83 12.26
CA GLN A 120 -14.32 -11.66 12.48
C GLN A 120 -13.61 -10.35 12.10
N GLY A 121 -12.36 -10.41 11.62
CA GLY A 121 -11.57 -9.23 11.31
C GLY A 121 -10.53 -9.49 10.23
N VAL A 122 -9.32 -8.98 10.43
CA VAL A 122 -8.22 -9.07 9.47
C VAL A 122 -6.89 -9.42 10.12
N LEU A 123 -6.05 -10.14 9.38
CA LEU A 123 -4.61 -10.20 9.63
C LEU A 123 -3.93 -9.08 8.88
N VAL A 124 -2.99 -8.41 9.53
CA VAL A 124 -2.25 -7.28 8.98
C VAL A 124 -0.76 -7.57 9.09
N THR A 125 -0.03 -7.40 8.00
CA THR A 125 1.44 -7.34 8.03
C THR A 125 1.87 -5.88 8.18
N CYS A 126 2.57 -5.59 9.26
CA CYS A 126 3.03 -4.24 9.59
C CYS A 126 4.25 -4.41 10.50
N ALA A 127 5.44 -4.48 9.89
CA ALA A 127 6.68 -4.77 10.62
C ALA A 127 6.84 -3.82 11.82
N PRO A 128 7.18 -4.35 13.02
CA PRO A 128 7.81 -5.66 13.23
C PRO A 128 6.83 -6.81 13.44
N ASP A 129 5.53 -6.58 13.28
CA ASP A 129 4.47 -7.51 13.68
C ASP A 129 3.67 -8.05 12.49
N ILE A 130 3.15 -9.26 12.70
CA ILE A 130 1.90 -9.71 12.07
C ILE A 130 0.87 -9.79 13.18
N PHE A 131 -0.21 -9.04 13.05
CA PHE A 131 -1.25 -8.99 14.07
C PHE A 131 -2.63 -9.20 13.48
N TYR A 132 -3.54 -9.66 14.34
CA TYR A 132 -4.97 -9.72 14.09
C TYR A 132 -5.65 -8.46 14.64
N ALA A 133 -6.56 -7.88 13.87
CA ALA A 133 -7.41 -6.76 14.27
C ALA A 133 -8.89 -7.10 14.02
N GLU A 134 -9.76 -6.72 14.93
CA GLU A 134 -11.20 -7.04 14.94
C GLU A 134 -11.98 -5.84 15.47
N ASP A 135 -13.18 -5.66 14.92
CA ASP A 135 -14.24 -4.79 15.47
C ASP A 135 -15.21 -5.68 16.25
N THR A 136 -15.27 -5.53 17.58
CA THR A 136 -16.11 -6.34 18.45
C THR A 136 -17.45 -5.71 18.83
N ASP A 137 -17.65 -4.42 18.51
CA ASP A 137 -18.88 -3.68 18.86
C ASP A 137 -19.73 -3.26 17.66
N GLY A 138 -19.21 -3.42 16.44
CA GLY A 138 -19.89 -3.21 15.17
C GLY A 138 -19.92 -1.77 14.69
N ASP A 139 -19.05 -0.90 15.21
CA ASP A 139 -18.96 0.51 14.79
C ASP A 139 -18.16 0.72 13.49
N GLY A 140 -17.53 -0.33 12.95
CA GLY A 140 -16.72 -0.32 11.75
C GLY A 140 -15.24 -0.04 11.99
N GLN A 141 -14.79 0.08 13.24
CA GLN A 141 -13.41 0.32 13.64
C GLN A 141 -12.85 -0.82 14.49
N ALA A 142 -11.57 -1.11 14.34
CA ALA A 142 -10.91 -2.12 15.14
C ALA A 142 -10.73 -1.66 16.59
N ASP A 143 -11.40 -2.31 17.52
CA ASP A 143 -11.25 -2.09 18.97
C ASP A 143 -10.34 -3.13 19.63
N ARG A 144 -10.07 -4.24 18.92
CA ARG A 144 -9.22 -5.32 19.41
C ARG A 144 -8.05 -5.56 18.47
N ARG A 145 -6.84 -5.57 19.03
CA ARG A 145 -5.59 -5.96 18.35
C ARG A 145 -4.85 -7.06 19.12
N LYS A 146 -4.36 -8.07 18.41
CA LYS A 146 -3.53 -9.15 18.97
C LYS A 146 -2.35 -9.47 18.06
N VAL A 147 -1.13 -9.24 18.54
CA VAL A 147 0.10 -9.68 17.86
C VAL A 147 0.16 -11.20 17.83
N LEU A 148 0.40 -11.77 16.66
CA LEU A 148 0.54 -13.22 16.44
C LEU A 148 2.00 -13.61 16.27
N PHE A 149 2.75 -12.80 15.52
CA PHE A 149 4.18 -12.97 15.27
C PHE A 149 4.86 -11.61 15.35
N THR A 150 6.10 -11.60 15.82
CA THR A 150 6.91 -10.38 15.93
C THR A 150 8.37 -10.70 15.59
N GLY A 151 9.18 -9.66 15.33
CA GLY A 151 10.60 -9.77 14.98
C GLY A 151 10.91 -9.63 13.50
N PHE A 152 9.96 -9.15 12.70
CA PHE A 152 10.20 -8.83 11.29
C PHE A 152 11.00 -7.52 11.16
N ALA A 153 11.98 -7.49 10.26
CA ALA A 153 12.86 -6.34 10.06
C ALA A 153 12.09 -5.12 9.52
N GLN A 154 12.53 -3.92 9.94
CA GLN A 154 11.94 -2.63 9.56
C GLN A 154 12.90 -1.75 8.75
N ASP A 155 14.20 -2.09 8.71
CA ASP A 155 15.26 -1.21 8.20
C ASP A 155 15.09 -0.82 6.73
N ASN A 156 14.49 -1.71 5.92
CA ASN A 156 14.25 -1.49 4.51
C ASN A 156 12.73 -1.47 4.26
N PRO A 157 12.13 -0.31 3.89
CA PRO A 157 10.69 -0.19 3.67
C PRO A 157 10.19 -1.01 2.47
N GLU A 158 11.02 -1.26 1.46
CA GLU A 158 10.68 -2.07 0.29
C GLU A 158 10.74 -3.58 0.56
N HIS A 159 11.49 -4.01 1.58
CA HIS A 159 11.72 -5.42 1.94
C HIS A 159 11.11 -5.81 3.29
N ARG A 160 9.88 -5.34 3.55
CA ARG A 160 9.12 -5.72 4.75
C ARG A 160 8.29 -6.97 4.52
N VAL A 161 7.98 -7.69 5.60
CA VAL A 161 7.04 -8.83 5.58
C VAL A 161 5.73 -8.41 4.91
N ASN A 162 5.22 -9.20 3.97
CA ASN A 162 4.04 -8.89 3.17
C ASN A 162 3.42 -10.19 2.61
N GLY A 163 2.34 -10.06 1.82
CA GLY A 163 1.87 -11.15 0.95
C GLY A 163 1.20 -12.31 1.66
N LEU A 164 0.35 -12.06 2.66
CA LEU A 164 -0.45 -13.11 3.30
C LEU A 164 -1.43 -13.74 2.29
N VAL A 165 -1.39 -15.07 2.18
CA VAL A 165 -2.32 -15.86 1.36
C VAL A 165 -2.77 -17.06 2.19
N ARG A 166 -4.04 -17.45 2.08
CA ARG A 166 -4.53 -18.68 2.69
C ARG A 166 -4.07 -19.89 1.88
N GLY A 167 -3.48 -20.89 2.54
CA GLY A 167 -3.21 -22.19 1.94
C GLY A 167 -4.49 -22.98 1.65
N LEU A 168 -4.38 -23.97 0.76
CA LEU A 168 -5.48 -24.89 0.40
C LEU A 168 -5.91 -25.77 1.58
N ASP A 169 -5.03 -25.94 2.56
CA ASP A 169 -5.24 -26.66 3.83
C ASP A 169 -5.83 -25.76 4.92
N ASN A 170 -6.16 -24.51 4.60
CA ASN A 170 -6.61 -23.46 5.52
C ASN A 170 -5.57 -23.02 6.55
N TRP A 171 -4.27 -23.27 6.31
CA TRP A 171 -3.15 -22.77 7.11
C TRP A 171 -2.22 -21.86 6.31
#